data_AF-A0A126PFJ2-F1
#
_entry.id   AF-A0A126PFJ2-F1
#
_cell.length_a   1.000
_cell.length_b   1.000
_cell.length_c   1.000
_cell.angle_alpha   90.00
_cell.angle_beta   90.00
_cell.angle_gamma   90.00
#
_symmetry.space_group_name_H-M   'P 1'
#
loop_
_entity.id
_entity.type
_entity.pdbx_description
1 polymer ?
#
loop_
_entity_poly.entity_id
_entity_poly.type
_entity_poly.pdbx_seq_one_letter_code
_entity_poly.pdbx_strand_id
1 'polypeptide(L)'
;MSPKPDTPEDGHAHLRRAIANLPAHAPAPATWPRIEAQLAADEALARAVPALPQHEPAAALWGVIAARLDAAEPVAAQPSRGPVAQGPPAVVRPLWPARAGRRVLAVAASVLLVLGVWWQQRPAPGAPAVALHETLSFSEEPGAPAPALAPGPDPLDRQGQAFIDSHCSALPAVCQSGAFRSLRTQLAELETQQAQLRRDTRRFGTSPELLREQARLVTLHASITRELVQLLIS
;
A
#
# COMPACT_ATOMS: atom_id res chain seq x y z
N MET A 1 5.20 56.34 -44.12
CA MET A 1 5.28 55.87 -42.72
C MET A 1 3.87 55.87 -42.18
N SER A 2 3.18 54.72 -42.25
CA SER A 2 1.82 54.59 -41.72
C SER A 2 1.89 53.75 -40.44
N PRO A 3 1.29 54.22 -39.33
CA PRO A 3 1.28 53.47 -38.08
C PRO A 3 0.40 52.23 -38.29
N LYS A 4 0.91 51.07 -37.87
CA LYS A 4 0.09 49.86 -37.82
C LYS A 4 -0.97 50.10 -36.73
N PRO A 5 -2.27 49.92 -37.03
CA PRO A 5 -3.29 50.08 -36.00
C PRO A 5 -3.11 48.96 -34.97
N ASP A 6 -2.89 49.33 -33.71
CA ASP A 6 -2.94 48.44 -32.57
C ASP A 6 -4.37 47.87 -32.50
N THR A 7 -4.58 46.71 -33.12
CA THR A 7 -5.81 45.95 -32.91
C THR A 7 -5.79 45.46 -31.46
N PRO A 8 -6.74 45.87 -30.62
CA PRO A 8 -6.81 45.36 -29.26
C PRO A 8 -7.01 43.85 -29.36
N GLU A 9 -6.10 43.06 -28.79
CA GLU A 9 -6.22 41.60 -28.83
C GLU A 9 -7.60 41.21 -28.27
N ASP A 10 -8.48 40.64 -29.10
CA ASP A 10 -9.86 40.32 -28.72
C ASP A 10 -9.93 39.44 -27.46
N GLY A 11 -8.87 38.69 -27.16
CA GLY A 11 -8.72 37.88 -25.95
C GLY A 11 -8.58 38.68 -24.65
N HIS A 12 -8.15 39.94 -24.68
CA HIS A 12 -7.88 40.72 -23.45
C HIS A 12 -9.15 40.99 -22.63
N ALA A 13 -10.29 41.18 -23.28
CA ALA A 13 -11.57 41.38 -22.60
C ALA A 13 -12.06 40.08 -21.96
N HIS A 14 -11.88 38.95 -22.64
CA HIS A 14 -12.23 37.62 -22.12
C HIS A 14 -11.33 37.22 -20.96
N LEU A 15 -10.03 37.48 -21.05
CA LEU A 15 -9.07 37.22 -19.96
C LEU A 15 -9.38 38.07 -18.72
N ARG A 16 -9.66 39.37 -18.90
CA ARG A 16 -10.06 40.23 -17.77
C ARG A 16 -11.33 39.74 -17.08
N ARG A 17 -12.32 39.30 -17.87
CA ARG A 17 -13.56 38.72 -17.34
C ARG A 17 -13.30 37.39 -16.62
N ALA A 18 -12.45 36.53 -17.18
CA ALA A 18 -12.10 35.25 -16.57
C ALA A 18 -11.36 35.44 -15.24
N ILE A 19 -10.37 36.35 -15.19
CA ILE A 19 -9.63 36.67 -13.96
C ILE A 19 -10.56 37.27 -12.89
N ALA A 20 -11.47 38.17 -13.28
CA ALA A 20 -12.44 38.76 -12.35
C ALA A 20 -13.44 37.74 -11.78
N ASN A 21 -13.66 36.63 -12.49
CA ASN A 21 -14.56 35.55 -12.09
C ASN A 21 -13.85 34.37 -11.41
N LEU A 22 -12.53 34.44 -11.20
CA LEU A 22 -11.83 33.40 -10.47
C LEU A 22 -12.28 33.44 -9.00
N PRO A 23 -12.70 32.30 -8.44
CA PRO A 23 -13.04 32.25 -7.03
C PRO A 23 -11.79 32.56 -6.21
N ALA A 24 -11.90 33.53 -5.30
CA ALA A 24 -10.86 33.84 -4.34
C ALA A 24 -10.80 32.73 -3.28
N HIS A 25 -10.15 31.62 -3.60
CA HIS A 25 -9.85 30.57 -2.64
C HIS A 25 -8.55 30.92 -1.93
N ALA A 26 -8.66 31.45 -0.71
CA ALA A 26 -7.54 31.45 0.20
C ALA A 26 -7.32 30.02 0.72
N PRO A 27 -6.07 29.54 0.82
CA PRO A 27 -5.81 28.31 1.54
C PRO A 27 -6.25 28.46 3.00
N ALA A 28 -6.60 27.35 3.64
CA ALA A 28 -6.90 27.36 5.06
C ALA A 28 -5.74 28.01 5.85
N PRO A 29 -6.01 28.80 6.90
CA PRO A 29 -4.98 29.58 7.61
C PRO A 29 -3.87 28.70 8.24
N ALA A 30 -4.15 27.42 8.46
CA ALA A 30 -3.19 26.45 8.99
C ALA A 30 -2.27 25.83 7.92
N THR A 31 -2.55 26.02 6.63
CA THR A 31 -1.78 25.41 5.53
C THR A 31 -0.35 25.93 5.48
N TRP A 32 -0.16 27.26 5.55
CA TRP A 32 1.18 27.85 5.51
C TRP A 32 2.03 27.50 6.74
N PRO A 33 1.52 27.62 7.98
CA PRO A 33 2.25 27.16 9.17
C PRO A 33 2.65 25.68 9.10
N ARG A 34 1.80 24.82 8.53
CA ARG A 34 2.13 23.39 8.36
C ARG A 34 3.27 23.20 7.36
N ILE A 35 3.25 23.90 6.22
CA ILE A 35 4.30 23.83 5.21
C ILE A 35 5.62 24.33 5.80
N GLU A 36 5.61 25.45 6.51
CA GLU A 36 6.81 25.99 7.19
C GLU A 36 7.37 25.01 8.22
N ALA A 37 6.50 24.40 9.05
CA ALA A 37 6.92 23.39 10.02
C ALA A 37 7.55 22.15 9.34
N GLN A 38 6.98 21.71 8.21
CA GLN A 38 7.52 20.59 7.44
C GLN A 38 8.90 20.92 6.88
N LEU A 39 9.05 22.10 6.25
CA LEU A 39 10.33 22.53 5.67
C LEU A 39 11.41 22.69 6.75
N ALA A 40 11.06 23.23 7.93
CA ALA A 40 11.98 23.35 9.04
C ALA A 40 12.44 21.97 9.59
N ALA A 41 11.53 21.00 9.63
CA ALA A 41 11.86 19.62 10.02
C ALA A 41 12.81 18.97 9.00
N ASP A 42 12.55 19.14 7.70
CA ASP A 42 13.39 18.60 6.63
C ASP A 42 14.79 19.22 6.66
N GLU A 43 14.90 20.53 6.91
CA GLU A 43 16.20 21.21 7.05
C GLU A 43 16.95 20.77 8.32
N ALA A 44 16.25 20.52 9.42
CA ALA A 44 16.85 19.95 10.62
C ALA A 44 17.40 18.54 10.36
N LEU A 45 16.65 17.71 9.62
CA LEU A 45 17.07 16.36 9.25
C LEU A 45 18.29 16.41 8.30
N ALA A 46 18.25 17.26 7.28
CA ALA A 46 19.37 17.44 6.35
C ALA A 46 20.68 17.85 7.05
N ARG A 47 20.60 18.62 8.14
CA ARG A 47 21.76 18.97 8.98
C ARG A 47 22.18 17.83 9.91
N ALA A 48 21.24 17.02 10.39
CA ALA A 48 21.53 15.93 11.32
C ALA A 48 22.15 14.71 10.62
N VAL A 49 21.73 14.39 9.39
CA VAL A 49 22.16 13.19 8.66
C VAL A 49 23.69 13.08 8.51
N PRO A 50 24.44 14.13 8.12
CA PRO A 50 25.90 14.07 8.03
C PRO A 50 26.60 13.90 9.40
N ALA A 51 25.93 14.26 10.50
CA ALA A 51 26.46 14.13 11.85
C ALA A 51 26.17 12.76 12.47
N LEU A 52 25.42 11.89 11.78
CA LEU A 52 25.16 10.54 12.26
C LEU A 52 26.46 9.71 12.24
N PRO A 53 26.74 8.96 13.33
CA PRO A 53 27.88 8.07 13.35
C PRO A 53 27.73 6.99 12.28
N GLN A 54 28.78 6.77 11.51
CA GLN A 54 28.83 5.65 10.58
C GLN A 54 29.17 4.38 11.38
N HIS A 55 28.13 3.61 11.71
CA HIS A 55 28.30 2.28 12.27
C HIS A 55 28.19 1.25 11.16
N GLU A 56 29.32 0.64 10.80
CA GLU A 56 29.31 -0.54 9.95
C GLU A 56 29.05 -1.78 10.83
N PRO A 57 28.13 -2.67 10.44
CA PRO A 57 27.95 -3.93 11.16
C PRO A 57 29.25 -4.73 11.12
N ALA A 58 29.55 -5.47 12.20
CA ALA A 58 30.74 -6.32 12.23
C ALA A 58 30.74 -7.28 11.03
N ALA A 59 31.87 -7.40 10.32
CA ALA A 59 31.97 -8.21 9.10
C ALA A 59 31.51 -9.67 9.30
N ALA A 60 31.71 -10.21 10.50
CA ALA A 60 31.27 -11.56 10.87
C ALA A 60 29.73 -11.71 10.92
N LEU A 61 28.98 -10.63 11.15
CA LEU A 61 27.51 -10.64 11.25
C LEU A 61 26.87 -11.03 9.92
N TRP A 62 27.44 -10.57 8.80
CA TRP A 62 27.00 -10.99 7.47
C TRP A 62 27.21 -12.48 7.22
N GLY A 63 28.32 -13.04 7.71
CA GLY A 63 28.59 -14.48 7.64
C GLY A 63 27.57 -15.30 8.44
N VAL A 64 27.15 -14.81 9.62
CA VAL A 64 26.11 -15.47 10.42
C VAL A 64 24.74 -15.42 9.74
N ILE A 65 24.38 -14.28 9.12
CA ILE A 65 23.13 -14.16 8.37
C ILE A 65 23.15 -15.09 7.15
N ALA A 66 24.23 -15.09 6.37
CA ALA A 66 24.40 -15.99 5.22
C ALA A 66 24.29 -17.46 5.64
N ALA A 67 25.02 -17.87 6.68
CA ALA A 67 24.95 -19.23 7.21
C ALA A 67 23.55 -19.62 7.69
N ARG A 68 22.77 -18.67 8.24
CA ARG A 68 21.39 -18.94 8.67
C ARG A 68 20.42 -19.04 7.47
N LEU A 69 20.65 -18.27 6.41
CA LEU A 69 19.87 -18.34 5.18
C LEU A 69 20.20 -19.62 4.40
N ASP A 70 21.45 -20.06 4.40
CA ASP A 70 21.89 -21.31 3.77
C ASP A 70 21.46 -22.55 4.59
N ALA A 71 21.47 -22.44 5.93
CA ALA A 71 20.93 -23.47 6.83
C ALA A 71 19.39 -23.55 6.81
N ALA A 72 18.72 -22.52 6.28
CA ALA A 72 17.33 -22.64 5.86
C ALA A 72 17.28 -23.40 4.52
N GLU A 73 17.70 -24.66 4.56
CA GLU A 73 17.61 -25.61 3.46
C GLU A 73 16.13 -25.89 3.07
N PRO A 74 15.89 -26.41 1.85
CA PRO A 74 14.66 -26.22 1.12
C PRO A 74 13.46 -26.85 1.83
N VAL A 75 12.28 -26.29 1.57
CA VAL A 75 10.98 -26.91 1.83
C VAL A 75 10.90 -28.24 1.08
N ALA A 76 11.51 -29.29 1.61
CA ALA A 76 11.46 -30.64 1.08
C ALA A 76 11.28 -31.60 2.26
N ALA A 77 10.13 -32.29 2.22
CA ALA A 77 9.75 -33.45 3.02
C ALA A 77 9.26 -33.20 4.47
N GLN A 78 8.01 -32.74 4.57
CA GLN A 78 7.11 -33.22 5.63
C GLN A 78 6.93 -34.75 5.52
N PRO A 79 7.11 -35.54 6.59
CA PRO A 79 6.97 -36.99 6.53
C PRO A 79 5.61 -37.44 7.07
N SER A 80 4.65 -37.77 6.18
CA SER A 80 3.72 -38.90 6.37
C SER A 80 2.68 -39.05 5.24
N ARG A 81 3.06 -39.88 4.26
CA ARG A 81 2.32 -41.03 3.68
C ARG A 81 0.89 -40.86 3.13
N GLY A 82 0.82 -40.65 1.81
CA GLY A 82 0.01 -41.47 0.91
C GLY A 82 0.93 -42.16 -0.11
N PRO A 83 0.64 -43.36 -0.63
CA PRO A 83 1.49 -44.00 -1.62
C PRO A 83 1.42 -43.20 -2.92
N VAL A 84 2.50 -42.50 -3.26
CA VAL A 84 2.64 -41.83 -4.55
C VAL A 84 2.90 -42.91 -5.58
N ALA A 85 1.85 -43.26 -6.32
CA ALA A 85 1.97 -44.04 -7.54
C ALA A 85 2.95 -43.30 -8.47
N GLN A 86 4.05 -43.97 -8.81
CA GLN A 86 4.98 -43.52 -9.84
C GLN A 86 4.19 -43.39 -11.14
N GLY A 87 3.94 -42.15 -11.57
CA GLY A 87 3.34 -41.86 -12.86
C GLY A 87 4.28 -42.27 -13.99
N PRO A 88 3.75 -42.74 -15.14
CA PRO A 88 4.58 -43.14 -16.28
C PRO A 88 5.35 -41.94 -16.87
N PRO A 89 6.49 -42.19 -17.55
CA PRO A 89 7.31 -41.12 -18.11
C PRO A 89 6.50 -40.27 -19.11
N ALA A 90 6.63 -38.94 -18.97
CA ALA A 90 5.91 -37.96 -19.77
C ALA A 90 6.26 -38.10 -21.26
N VAL A 91 5.29 -38.56 -22.06
CA VAL A 91 5.37 -38.57 -23.52
C VAL A 91 5.06 -37.16 -24.02
N VAL A 92 6.10 -36.44 -24.48
CA VAL A 92 5.95 -35.14 -25.11
C VAL A 92 5.33 -35.33 -26.49
N ARG A 93 4.03 -35.03 -26.63
CA ARG A 93 3.36 -34.98 -27.93
C ARG A 93 3.46 -33.55 -28.49
N PRO A 94 4.04 -33.36 -29.69
CA PRO A 94 4.05 -32.05 -30.33
C PRO A 94 2.62 -31.69 -30.75
N LEU A 95 2.02 -30.73 -30.03
CA LEU A 95 0.63 -30.28 -30.20
C LEU A 95 0.42 -29.30 -31.38
N TRP A 96 1.38 -29.19 -32.29
CA TRP A 96 1.29 -28.24 -33.40
C TRP A 96 1.14 -29.00 -34.72
N PRO A 97 -0.06 -29.02 -35.32
CA PRO A 97 -0.23 -29.60 -36.63
C PRO A 97 0.55 -28.77 -37.67
N ALA A 98 1.11 -29.49 -38.63
CA ALA A 98 1.95 -28.98 -39.69
C ALA A 98 1.36 -27.73 -40.38
N ARG A 99 2.27 -26.83 -40.78
CA ARG A 99 2.06 -25.49 -41.37
C ARG A 99 1.05 -25.39 -42.54
N ALA A 100 0.57 -26.51 -43.08
CA ALA A 100 -0.40 -26.56 -44.17
C ALA A 100 -1.83 -26.16 -43.74
N GLY A 101 -2.24 -26.39 -42.49
CA GLY A 101 -3.61 -26.09 -42.01
C GLY A 101 -3.89 -24.60 -41.72
N ARG A 102 -2.85 -23.77 -41.56
CA ARG A 102 -3.00 -22.35 -41.21
C ARG A 102 -3.49 -21.46 -42.35
N ARG A 103 -3.26 -21.84 -43.61
CA ARG A 103 -3.63 -21.00 -44.76
C ARG A 103 -5.14 -21.02 -45.06
N VAL A 104 -5.82 -22.13 -44.80
CA VAL A 104 -7.28 -22.25 -45.04
C VAL A 104 -8.08 -21.52 -43.96
N LEU A 105 -7.62 -21.54 -42.71
CA LEU A 105 -8.30 -20.87 -41.59
C LEU A 105 -8.19 -19.34 -41.62
N ALA A 106 -7.10 -18.80 -42.19
CA ALA A 106 -6.90 -17.35 -42.30
C ALA A 106 -7.88 -16.69 -43.29
N VAL A 107 -8.25 -17.36 -44.37
CA VAL A 107 -9.16 -16.81 -45.39
C VAL A 107 -10.59 -16.71 -44.85
N ALA A 108 -11.09 -17.75 -44.18
CA ALA A 108 -12.44 -17.76 -43.62
C ALA A 108 -12.66 -16.65 -42.57
N ALA A 109 -11.66 -16.39 -41.72
CA ALA A 109 -11.72 -15.32 -40.72
C ALA A 109 -11.79 -13.92 -41.35
N SER A 110 -11.07 -13.70 -42.46
CA SER A 110 -11.08 -12.40 -43.14
C SER A 110 -12.43 -12.08 -43.80
N VAL A 111 -13.10 -13.08 -44.37
CA VAL A 111 -14.43 -12.92 -44.99
C VAL A 111 -15.49 -12.60 -43.93
N LEU A 112 -15.45 -13.25 -42.76
CA LEU A 112 -16.38 -12.97 -41.66
C LEU A 112 -16.20 -11.56 -41.08
N LEU A 113 -14.96 -11.06 -40.98
CA LEU A 113 -14.70 -9.69 -40.53
C LEU A 113 -15.25 -8.65 -41.51
N VAL A 114 -15.08 -8.86 -42.83
CA VAL A 114 -15.60 -7.94 -43.85
C VAL A 114 -17.13 -7.92 -43.84
N LEU A 115 -17.78 -9.08 -43.71
CA LEU A 115 -19.24 -9.18 -43.59
C LEU A 115 -19.78 -8.54 -42.30
N GLY A 116 -19.10 -8.75 -41.18
CA GLY A 116 -19.46 -8.16 -39.89
C GLY A 116 -19.36 -6.63 -39.90
N VAL A 117 -18.26 -6.09 -40.42
CA VAL A 117 -18.07 -4.64 -40.55
C VAL A 117 -19.08 -4.02 -41.52
N TRP A 118 -19.41 -4.71 -42.62
CA TRP A 118 -20.43 -4.22 -43.55
C TRP A 118 -21.82 -4.17 -42.92
N TRP A 119 -22.17 -5.14 -42.09
CA TRP A 119 -23.43 -5.09 -41.33
C TRP A 119 -23.44 -3.97 -40.29
N GLN A 120 -22.31 -3.72 -39.62
CA GLN A 120 -22.20 -2.68 -38.59
C GLN A 120 -22.19 -1.26 -39.15
N GLN A 121 -21.78 -1.08 -40.41
CA GLN A 121 -21.82 0.22 -41.07
C GLN A 121 -23.16 0.56 -41.73
N ARG A 122 -24.20 -0.27 -41.60
CA ARG A 122 -25.55 0.13 -42.02
C ARG A 122 -26.09 1.16 -41.00
N PRO A 123 -26.27 2.43 -41.38
CA PRO A 123 -26.75 3.44 -40.46
C PRO A 123 -28.20 3.11 -40.07
N ALA A 124 -28.45 2.86 -38.78
CA ALA A 124 -29.79 2.81 -38.25
C ALA A 124 -30.39 4.23 -38.33
N PRO A 125 -31.56 4.42 -38.98
CA PRO A 125 -32.18 5.74 -39.02
C PRO A 125 -32.67 6.10 -37.61
N GLY A 126 -31.99 7.06 -36.96
CA GLY A 126 -32.49 7.71 -35.75
C GLY A 126 -31.66 7.62 -34.46
N ALA A 127 -30.38 7.23 -34.49
CA ALA A 127 -29.56 7.22 -33.27
C ALA A 127 -28.91 8.60 -33.00
N PRO A 128 -29.06 9.20 -31.79
CA PRO A 128 -28.40 10.45 -31.43
C PRO A 128 -26.89 10.29 -31.28
N ALA A 129 -26.16 11.37 -31.53
CA ALA A 129 -24.70 11.46 -31.45
C ALA A 129 -24.18 10.91 -30.11
N VAL A 130 -23.35 9.88 -30.21
CA VAL A 130 -22.70 9.21 -29.08
C VAL A 130 -21.80 10.20 -28.36
N ALA A 131 -22.19 10.57 -27.14
CA ALA A 131 -21.33 11.30 -26.22
C ALA A 131 -20.10 10.43 -25.91
N LEU A 132 -18.93 10.98 -26.23
CA LEU A 132 -17.61 10.41 -25.94
C LEU A 132 -17.52 10.13 -24.42
N HIS A 133 -17.80 8.90 -24.01
CA HIS A 133 -17.49 8.43 -22.66
C HIS A 133 -16.02 8.04 -22.66
N GLU A 134 -15.17 8.91 -22.13
CA GLU A 134 -13.80 8.55 -21.80
C GLU A 134 -13.81 7.52 -20.67
N THR A 135 -13.68 6.25 -21.05
CA THR A 135 -13.43 5.17 -20.09
C THR A 135 -11.94 5.12 -19.79
N LEU A 136 -11.54 5.73 -18.68
CA LEU A 136 -10.19 5.58 -18.13
C LEU A 136 -10.00 4.13 -17.66
N SER A 137 -9.14 3.38 -18.35
CA SER A 137 -8.72 2.05 -17.90
C SER A 137 -7.54 2.18 -16.95
N PHE A 138 -7.78 1.89 -15.67
CA PHE A 138 -6.72 1.71 -14.68
C PHE A 138 -6.02 0.38 -14.93
N SER A 139 -4.73 0.43 -15.28
CA SER A 139 -3.87 -0.76 -15.34
C SER A 139 -3.12 -0.86 -14.02
N GLU A 140 -3.68 -1.63 -13.09
CA GLU A 140 -2.96 -1.98 -11.86
C GLU A 140 -2.08 -3.19 -12.19
N GLU A 141 -0.76 -2.97 -12.28
CA GLU A 141 0.20 -4.05 -12.44
C GLU A 141 0.34 -4.76 -11.08
N PRO A 142 -0.05 -6.04 -10.94
CA PRO A 142 0.22 -6.78 -9.72
C PRO A 142 1.72 -7.06 -9.68
N GLY A 143 2.49 -6.10 -9.19
CA GLY A 143 3.81 -6.38 -8.66
C GLY A 143 3.66 -7.50 -7.65
N ALA A 144 4.40 -8.60 -7.84
CA ALA A 144 4.40 -9.72 -6.92
C ALA A 144 4.41 -9.17 -5.49
N PRO A 145 3.49 -9.59 -4.61
CA PRO A 145 3.47 -9.05 -3.26
C PRO A 145 4.87 -9.29 -2.70
N ALA A 146 5.61 -8.19 -2.46
CA ALA A 146 6.74 -8.25 -1.56
C ALA A 146 6.22 -9.02 -0.35
N PRO A 147 6.89 -10.11 0.08
CA PRO A 147 6.37 -10.97 1.13
C PRO A 147 5.96 -10.05 2.25
N ALA A 148 4.64 -9.93 2.46
CA ALA A 148 4.08 -9.06 3.47
C ALA A 148 4.67 -9.62 4.75
N LEU A 149 5.75 -8.99 5.21
CA LEU A 149 6.38 -9.28 6.46
C LEU A 149 5.29 -8.89 7.44
N ALA A 150 4.43 -9.86 7.78
CA ALA A 150 3.32 -9.66 8.68
C ALA A 150 3.94 -8.94 9.86
N PRO A 151 3.56 -7.68 10.14
CA PRO A 151 4.27 -6.89 11.11
C PRO A 151 4.21 -7.68 12.41
N GLY A 152 5.38 -8.21 12.78
CA GLY A 152 5.54 -8.93 14.01
C GLY A 152 5.12 -8.01 15.15
N PRO A 153 4.85 -8.55 16.35
CA PRO A 153 4.64 -7.69 17.52
C PRO A 153 5.77 -6.66 17.58
N ASP A 154 5.41 -5.38 17.54
CA ASP A 154 6.36 -4.27 17.48
C ASP A 154 7.33 -4.42 18.66
N PRO A 155 8.66 -4.49 18.42
CA PRO A 155 9.62 -4.56 19.50
C PRO A 155 9.46 -3.43 20.53
N LEU A 156 9.02 -2.23 20.10
CA LEU A 156 8.77 -1.11 21.01
C LEU A 156 7.60 -1.38 21.97
N ASP A 157 6.50 -1.94 21.47
CA ASP A 157 5.34 -2.28 22.29
C ASP A 157 5.71 -3.26 23.41
N ARG A 158 6.50 -4.29 23.06
CA ARG A 158 7.01 -5.28 24.03
C ARG A 158 7.89 -4.64 25.09
N GLN A 159 8.74 -3.70 24.69
CA GLN A 159 9.63 -3.00 25.61
C GLN A 159 8.86 -2.06 26.55
N GLY A 160 7.83 -1.38 26.03
CA GLY A 160 6.92 -0.55 26.83
C GLY A 160 6.16 -1.36 27.88
N GLN A 161 5.61 -2.53 27.51
CA GLN A 161 4.92 -3.40 28.46
C GLN A 161 5.86 -3.92 29.55
N ALA A 162 7.06 -4.37 29.18
CA ALA A 162 8.06 -4.82 30.16
C ALA A 162 8.47 -3.71 31.14
N PHE A 163 8.57 -2.47 30.66
CA PHE A 163 8.81 -1.30 31.50
C PHE A 163 7.67 -1.10 32.52
N ILE A 164 6.43 -1.09 32.05
CA ILE A 164 5.24 -0.92 32.91
C ILE A 164 5.15 -2.07 33.94
N ASP A 165 5.41 -3.32 33.54
CA ASP A 165 5.42 -4.48 34.44
C ASP A 165 6.50 -4.37 35.52
N SER A 166 7.73 -3.98 35.13
CA SER A 166 8.84 -3.80 36.07
C SER A 166 8.53 -2.70 37.10
N HIS A 167 7.94 -1.58 36.68
CA HIS A 167 7.56 -0.50 37.58
C HIS A 167 6.39 -0.88 38.48
N CYS A 168 5.44 -1.68 38.01
CA CYS A 168 4.37 -2.19 38.86
C CYS A 168 4.85 -3.15 39.95
N SER A 169 5.95 -3.89 39.70
CA SER A 169 6.57 -4.73 40.72
C SER A 169 7.26 -3.90 41.83
N ALA A 170 7.77 -2.71 41.47
CA ALA A 170 8.42 -1.80 42.41
C ALA A 170 7.42 -0.91 43.18
N LEU A 171 6.33 -0.49 42.54
CA LEU A 171 5.37 0.50 43.06
C LEU A 171 3.91 -0.03 42.97
N PRO A 172 3.52 -1.02 43.78
CA PRO A 172 2.22 -1.68 43.66
C PRO A 172 1.02 -0.77 43.94
N ALA A 173 1.19 0.30 44.72
CA ALA A 173 0.11 1.22 45.07
C ALA A 173 -0.45 1.97 43.85
N VAL A 174 0.41 2.40 42.91
CA VAL A 174 0.00 3.13 41.70
C VAL A 174 -0.72 2.19 40.73
N CYS A 175 -0.25 0.95 40.60
CA CYS A 175 -0.84 -0.03 39.70
C CYS A 175 -2.17 -0.62 40.20
N GLN A 176 -2.51 -0.44 41.48
CA GLN A 176 -3.82 -0.79 42.04
C GLN A 176 -4.87 0.32 41.87
N SER A 177 -4.46 1.52 41.42
CA SER A 177 -5.41 2.60 41.16
C SER A 177 -6.47 2.17 40.12
N GLY A 178 -7.69 2.68 40.29
CA GLY A 178 -8.81 2.33 39.40
C GLY A 178 -8.56 2.76 37.94
N ALA A 179 -7.94 3.94 37.76
CA ALA A 179 -7.59 4.47 36.45
C ALA A 179 -6.55 3.60 35.73
N PHE A 180 -5.47 3.23 36.42
CA PHE A 180 -4.43 2.38 35.84
C PHE A 180 -4.95 0.99 35.47
N ARG A 181 -5.75 0.37 36.34
CA ARG A 181 -6.38 -0.93 36.03
C ARG A 181 -7.31 -0.85 34.83
N SER A 182 -8.10 0.21 34.71
CA SER A 182 -8.97 0.42 33.55
C SER A 182 -8.17 0.50 32.25
N LEU A 183 -7.11 1.31 32.22
CA LEU A 183 -6.24 1.45 31.05
C LEU A 183 -5.52 0.14 30.70
N ARG A 184 -5.08 -0.64 31.71
CA ARG A 184 -4.53 -1.98 31.49
C ARG A 184 -5.53 -2.95 30.89
N THR A 185 -6.79 -2.91 31.34
CA THR A 185 -7.86 -3.72 30.74
C THR A 185 -8.13 -3.31 29.29
N GLN A 186 -8.15 -2.00 29.00
CA GLN A 186 -8.31 -1.50 27.64
C GLN A 186 -7.15 -1.92 26.73
N LEU A 187 -5.91 -1.89 27.24
CA LEU A 187 -4.73 -2.36 26.50
C LEU A 187 -4.86 -3.84 26.13
N ALA A 188 -5.24 -4.69 27.10
CA ALA A 188 -5.42 -6.12 26.88
C ALA A 188 -6.52 -6.41 25.85
N GLU A 189 -7.60 -5.64 25.86
CA GLU A 189 -8.68 -5.75 24.85
C GLU A 189 -8.20 -5.34 23.44
N LEU A 190 -7.34 -4.33 23.32
CA LEU A 190 -6.78 -3.96 22.01
C LEU A 190 -5.84 -5.05 21.47
N GLU A 191 -5.08 -5.71 22.34
CA GLU A 191 -4.21 -6.82 21.94
C GLU A 191 -5.00 -8.03 21.41
N THR A 192 -6.13 -8.36 22.03
CA THR A 192 -7.00 -9.45 21.55
C THR A 192 -7.59 -9.10 20.18
N GLN A 193 -8.05 -7.86 19.98
CA GLN A 193 -8.55 -7.36 18.69
C GLN A 193 -7.46 -7.40 17.62
N GLN A 194 -6.24 -6.97 17.94
CA GLN A 194 -5.10 -7.03 17.02
C GLN A 194 -4.76 -8.48 16.63
N ALA A 195 -4.81 -9.42 17.60
CA ALA A 195 -4.60 -10.83 17.33
C ALA A 195 -5.69 -11.45 16.45
N GLN A 196 -6.92 -10.95 16.54
CA GLN A 196 -8.03 -11.36 15.68
C GLN A 196 -7.86 -10.82 14.25
N LEU A 197 -7.58 -9.52 14.10
CA LEU A 197 -7.27 -8.90 12.79
C LEU A 197 -6.09 -9.57 12.08
N ARG A 198 -5.06 -10.01 12.83
CA ARG A 198 -3.95 -10.78 12.26
C ARG A 198 -4.40 -12.14 11.73
N ARG A 199 -5.31 -12.83 12.42
CA ARG A 199 -5.89 -14.09 11.94
C ARG A 199 -6.72 -13.87 10.69
N ASP A 200 -7.49 -12.79 10.65
CA ASP A 200 -8.30 -12.42 9.48
C ASP A 200 -7.41 -12.04 8.29
N THR A 201 -6.31 -11.31 8.52
CA THR A 201 -5.32 -10.99 7.47
C THR A 201 -4.69 -12.25 6.88
N ARG A 202 -4.39 -13.26 7.71
CA ARG A 202 -3.87 -14.55 7.22
C ARG A 202 -4.91 -15.32 6.41
N ARG A 203 -6.20 -15.16 6.72
CA ARG A 203 -7.30 -15.87 6.06
C ARG A 203 -7.76 -15.21 4.76
N PHE A 204 -7.81 -13.88 4.74
CA PHE A 204 -8.40 -13.09 3.66
C PHE A 204 -7.37 -12.29 2.84
N GLY A 205 -6.09 -12.32 3.22
CA GLY A 205 -5.03 -11.54 2.58
C GLY A 205 -5.00 -10.08 3.04
N THR A 206 -4.08 -9.29 2.47
CA THR A 206 -3.95 -7.85 2.75
C THR A 206 -5.04 -7.06 2.03
N SER A 207 -6.24 -7.01 2.62
CA SER A 207 -7.29 -6.09 2.16
C SER A 207 -7.02 -4.67 2.70
N PRO A 208 -7.35 -3.62 1.91
CA PRO A 208 -7.10 -2.24 2.32
C PRO A 208 -7.89 -1.83 3.58
N GLU A 209 -9.06 -2.43 3.83
CA GLU A 209 -9.84 -2.17 5.04
C GLU A 209 -9.16 -2.73 6.31
N LEU A 210 -8.60 -3.95 6.25
CA LEU A 210 -7.89 -4.55 7.39
C LEU A 210 -6.64 -3.74 7.77
N LEU A 211 -5.96 -3.17 6.77
CA LEU A 211 -4.79 -2.30 7.00
C LEU A 211 -5.18 -0.97 7.67
N ARG A 212 -6.32 -0.37 7.31
CA ARG A 212 -6.82 0.86 7.96
C ARG A 212 -7.16 0.61 9.43
N GLU A 213 -7.85 -0.48 9.72
CA GLU A 213 -8.18 -0.84 11.10
C GLU A 213 -6.92 -1.19 11.91
N GLN A 214 -5.95 -1.86 11.30
CA GLN A 214 -4.67 -2.13 11.95
C GLN A 214 -3.91 -0.83 12.31
N ALA A 215 -3.85 0.14 11.41
CA ALA A 215 -3.22 1.44 11.69
C ALA A 215 -3.93 2.16 12.85
N ARG A 216 -5.27 2.12 12.89
CA ARG A 216 -6.06 2.72 13.98
C ARG A 216 -5.76 2.06 15.33
N LEU A 217 -5.68 0.72 15.38
CA LEU A 217 -5.33 0.01 16.61
C LEU A 217 -3.93 0.35 17.12
N VAL A 218 -2.94 0.48 16.22
CA VAL A 218 -1.57 0.87 16.61
C VAL A 218 -1.56 2.26 17.25
N THR A 219 -2.28 3.22 16.67
CA THR A 219 -2.36 4.56 17.27
C THR A 219 -3.01 4.57 18.66
N LEU A 220 -4.06 3.76 18.87
CA LEU A 220 -4.73 3.63 20.17
C LEU A 220 -3.83 2.94 21.21
N HIS A 221 -3.08 1.90 20.80
CA HIS A 221 -2.13 1.22 21.66
C HIS A 221 -1.03 2.19 22.13
N ALA A 222 -0.48 2.99 21.21
CA ALA A 222 0.53 4.01 21.52
C ALA A 222 0.00 5.10 22.46
N SER A 223 -1.27 5.52 22.34
CA SER A 223 -1.84 6.53 23.25
C SER A 223 -2.04 5.98 24.65
N ILE A 224 -2.59 4.77 24.79
CA ILE A 224 -2.86 4.17 26.11
C ILE A 224 -1.55 3.82 26.83
N THR A 225 -0.55 3.27 26.12
CA THR A 225 0.77 3.01 26.72
C THR A 225 1.43 4.30 27.21
N ARG A 226 1.30 5.40 26.48
CA ARG A 226 1.80 6.71 26.92
C ARG A 226 1.11 7.20 28.20
N GLU A 227 -0.22 7.08 28.29
CA GLU A 227 -0.96 7.45 29.51
C GLU A 227 -0.57 6.59 30.71
N LEU A 228 -0.41 5.27 30.51
CA LEU A 228 0.08 4.36 31.55
C LEU A 228 1.47 4.75 32.06
N VAL A 229 2.39 5.10 31.15
CA VAL A 229 3.74 5.56 31.53
C VAL A 229 3.70 6.91 32.26
N GLN A 230 2.83 7.84 31.84
CA GLN A 230 2.66 9.12 32.54
C GLN A 230 2.19 8.92 33.99
N LEU A 231 1.22 8.03 34.22
CA LEU A 231 0.74 7.70 35.57
C LEU A 231 1.79 7.03 36.45
N LEU A 232 2.81 6.41 35.86
CA LEU A 232 3.92 5.77 36.59
C LEU A 232 5.03 6.74 36.98
N ILE A 233 5.15 7.87 36.29
CA ILE A 233 6.19 8.89 36.51
C ILE A 233 5.66 10.07 37.34
N SER A 234 4.34 10.30 37.32
CA SER A 234 3.64 11.30 38.16
C SER A 234 3.52 10.86 39.61
#